data_AF-A0A2V7EJM6-F1
#
_entry.id   AF-A0A2V7EJM6-F1
#
_cell.length_a   1.000
_cell.length_b   1.000
_cell.length_c   1.000
_cell.angle_alpha   90.00
_cell.angle_beta   90.00
_cell.angle_gamma   90.00
#
_symmetry.space_group_name_H-M   'P 1'
#
loop_
_entity.id
_entity.type
_entity.pdbx_description
1 polymer ?
#
loop_
_entity_poly.entity_id
_entity_poly.type
_entity_poly.pdbx_seq_one_letter_code
_entity_poly.pdbx_strand_id
1 'polypeptide(L)'
;MAYQAEISRKNPGCFLFLVDQSESMEDPFGGGEAGRRKAEELATILNKLIHNLSIRCAKSDSIYDYFHVGVLGYSEESCKPALGGDLSGRSLVPISELANKPLRIEERVKKSDDGAGGVMDQTVKFPVWFDPYSKGGTPMCAALKEATKITQTWCQEHPNGFPPIV
;
A
#
# COMPACT_ATOMS: atom_id res chain seq x y z
N MET A 1 -16.58 -15.39 19.11
CA MET A 1 -17.39 -15.34 17.87
C MET A 1 -16.60 -14.58 16.83
N ALA A 2 -16.54 -15.08 15.58
CA ALA A 2 -15.88 -14.37 14.49
C ALA A 2 -16.74 -13.16 14.07
N TYR A 3 -16.10 -12.08 13.63
CA TYR A 3 -16.77 -10.88 13.15
C TYR A 3 -17.59 -11.20 11.89
N GLN A 4 -18.88 -10.86 11.89
CA GLN A 4 -19.83 -11.24 10.82
C GLN A 4 -20.28 -10.07 9.93
N ALA A 5 -19.86 -8.83 10.22
CA ALA A 5 -20.33 -7.71 9.42
C ALA A 5 -19.66 -7.72 8.04
N GLU A 6 -20.47 -7.56 6.99
CA GLU A 6 -20.03 -7.50 5.61
C GLU A 6 -19.38 -6.14 5.31
N ILE A 7 -18.24 -6.18 4.61
CA ILE A 7 -17.59 -4.97 4.10
C ILE A 7 -18.46 -4.37 2.99
N SER A 8 -18.88 -3.13 3.17
CA SER A 8 -19.70 -2.40 2.20
C SER A 8 -19.38 -0.91 2.21
N ARG A 9 -19.99 -0.12 1.31
CA ARG A 9 -19.82 1.35 1.32
C ARG A 9 -20.37 2.02 2.59
N LYS A 10 -21.35 1.39 3.25
CA LYS A 10 -21.93 1.89 4.51
C LYS A 10 -21.09 1.45 5.72
N ASN A 11 -20.47 0.28 5.63
CA ASN A 11 -19.60 -0.31 6.64
C ASN A 11 -18.23 -0.59 6.00
N PRO A 12 -17.42 0.45 5.74
CA PRO A 12 -16.13 0.26 5.08
C PRO A 12 -15.18 -0.51 6.00
N GLY A 13 -14.14 -1.10 5.41
CA GLY A 13 -12.97 -1.58 6.15
C GLY A 13 -11.83 -0.56 6.15
N CYS A 14 -10.79 -0.85 6.91
CA CYS A 14 -9.56 -0.05 6.96
C CYS A 14 -8.33 -0.95 6.77
N PHE A 15 -7.44 -0.60 5.85
CA PHE A 15 -6.11 -1.19 5.71
C PHE A 15 -5.06 -0.12 6.06
N LEU A 16 -4.20 -0.38 7.04
CA LEU A 16 -3.10 0.51 7.39
C LEU A 16 -1.77 -0.24 7.27
N PHE A 17 -1.02 0.01 6.22
CA PHE A 17 0.28 -0.63 6.03
C PHE A 17 1.35 0.07 6.87
N LEU A 18 2.00 -0.68 7.77
CA LEU A 18 3.20 -0.23 8.46
C LEU A 18 4.44 -0.66 7.67
N VAL A 19 5.25 0.32 7.25
CA VAL A 19 6.36 0.11 6.33
C VAL A 19 7.68 0.45 7.02
N ASP A 20 8.52 -0.57 7.17
CA ASP A 20 9.90 -0.37 7.61
C ASP A 20 10.69 0.37 6.54
N GLN A 21 11.29 1.49 6.92
CA GLN A 21 12.14 2.30 6.06
C GLN A 21 13.51 2.54 6.71
N SER A 22 13.99 1.60 7.53
CA SER A 22 15.31 1.67 8.15
C SER A 22 16.45 1.48 7.14
N GLU A 23 17.67 1.76 7.57
CA GLU A 23 18.89 1.58 6.79
C GLU A 23 19.08 0.13 6.32
N SER A 24 18.61 -0.88 7.09
CA SER A 24 18.66 -2.29 6.69
C SER A 24 17.86 -2.61 5.43
N MET A 25 16.98 -1.69 5.00
CA MET A 25 16.21 -1.79 3.77
C MET A 25 17.04 -1.42 2.53
N GLU A 26 18.25 -0.86 2.69
CA GLU A 26 19.27 -0.73 1.63
C GLU A 26 19.83 -2.09 1.21
N ASP A 27 19.82 -3.08 2.10
CA ASP A 27 20.42 -4.39 1.83
C ASP A 27 19.78 -5.08 0.62
N PRO A 28 20.51 -5.96 -0.08
CA PRO A 28 19.94 -6.79 -1.14
C PRO A 28 18.79 -7.67 -0.67
N PHE A 29 17.76 -7.81 -1.50
CA PHE A 29 16.63 -8.70 -1.27
C PHE A 29 16.94 -10.13 -1.73
N GLY A 30 17.30 -11.01 -0.79
CA GLY A 30 17.69 -12.41 -1.06
C GLY A 30 19.11 -12.50 -1.64
N GLY A 31 19.93 -13.45 -1.17
CA GLY A 31 21.37 -13.50 -1.43
C GLY A 31 21.85 -13.77 -2.86
N GLY A 32 21.17 -13.31 -3.92
CA GLY A 32 21.59 -13.56 -5.31
C GLY A 32 21.00 -12.67 -6.43
N GLU A 33 21.90 -12.40 -7.39
CA GLU A 33 21.80 -12.07 -8.84
C GLU A 33 21.23 -10.75 -9.37
N ALA A 34 20.28 -10.04 -8.73
CA ALA A 34 19.68 -8.83 -9.35
C ALA A 34 20.05 -7.48 -8.71
N GLY A 35 20.77 -7.47 -7.58
CA GLY A 35 21.21 -6.24 -6.91
C GLY A 35 20.10 -5.31 -6.40
N ARG A 36 18.83 -5.76 -6.42
CA ARG A 36 17.68 -4.97 -5.93
C ARG A 36 17.66 -4.90 -4.42
N ARG A 37 17.37 -3.71 -3.90
CA ARG A 37 17.30 -3.44 -2.46
C ARG A 37 15.98 -3.92 -1.88
N LYS A 38 15.94 -4.30 -0.61
CA LYS A 38 14.70 -4.68 0.09
C LYS A 38 13.64 -3.57 -0.01
N ALA A 39 14.04 -2.30 0.09
CA ALA A 39 13.14 -1.15 -0.06
C ALA A 39 12.43 -1.11 -1.43
N GLU A 40 13.15 -1.42 -2.51
CA GLU A 40 12.63 -1.41 -3.88
C GLU A 40 11.61 -2.53 -4.11
N GLU A 41 11.91 -3.72 -3.59
CA GLU A 41 10.99 -4.85 -3.69
C GLU A 41 9.75 -4.63 -2.83
N LEU A 42 9.91 -4.11 -1.60
CA LEU A 42 8.79 -3.74 -0.75
C LEU A 42 7.89 -2.70 -1.41
N ALA A 43 8.47 -1.64 -1.99
CA ALA A 43 7.72 -0.65 -2.74
C ALA A 43 6.96 -1.27 -3.92
N THR A 44 7.59 -2.18 -4.66
CA THR A 44 6.95 -2.89 -5.77
C THR A 44 5.77 -3.73 -5.29
N ILE A 45 5.92 -4.49 -4.21
CA ILE A 45 4.86 -5.32 -3.65
C ILE A 45 3.71 -4.45 -3.14
N LEU A 46 4.01 -3.39 -2.39
CA LEU A 46 3.01 -2.50 -1.83
C LEU A 46 2.17 -1.82 -2.92
N ASN A 47 2.82 -1.28 -3.95
CA ASN A 47 2.13 -0.68 -5.10
C ASN A 47 1.26 -1.71 -5.84
N LYS A 48 1.73 -2.96 -6.01
CA LYS A 48 0.90 -4.06 -6.57
C LYS A 48 -0.32 -4.36 -5.69
N LEU A 49 -0.15 -4.40 -4.37
CA LEU A 49 -1.25 -4.65 -3.43
C LEU A 49 -2.30 -3.55 -3.50
N ILE A 50 -1.87 -2.28 -3.48
CA ILE A 50 -2.76 -1.12 -3.63
C ILE A 50 -3.51 -1.17 -4.97
N HIS A 51 -2.81 -1.48 -6.07
CA HIS A 51 -3.44 -1.62 -7.37
C HIS A 51 -4.48 -2.74 -7.41
N ASN A 52 -4.15 -3.91 -6.85
CA ASN A 52 -5.08 -5.04 -6.77
C ASN A 52 -6.31 -4.73 -5.89
N LEU A 53 -6.12 -4.04 -4.76
CA LEU A 53 -7.23 -3.56 -3.93
C LEU A 53 -8.14 -2.61 -4.71
N SER A 54 -7.53 -1.68 -5.47
CA SER A 54 -8.26 -0.72 -6.32
C SER A 54 -9.10 -1.44 -7.37
N ILE A 55 -8.52 -2.43 -8.07
CA ILE A 55 -9.24 -3.24 -9.08
C ILE A 55 -10.39 -4.02 -8.44
N ARG A 56 -10.20 -4.62 -7.27
CA ARG A 56 -11.28 -5.36 -6.57
C ARG A 56 -12.44 -4.47 -6.17
N CYS A 57 -12.20 -3.18 -5.98
CA CYS A 57 -13.22 -2.18 -5.65
C CYS A 57 -13.85 -1.53 -6.88
N ALA A 58 -13.33 -1.78 -8.08
CA ALA A 58 -13.89 -1.28 -9.32
C ALA A 58 -15.18 -2.04 -9.67
N LYS A 59 -16.27 -1.30 -9.89
CA LYS A 59 -17.59 -1.78 -10.29
C LYS A 59 -18.10 -0.93 -11.45
N SER A 60 -18.20 -1.55 -12.63
CA SER A 60 -18.59 -0.86 -13.87
C SER A 60 -17.66 0.34 -14.13
N ASP A 61 -18.19 1.57 -14.06
CA ASP A 61 -17.44 2.80 -14.34
C ASP A 61 -16.98 3.56 -13.09
N SER A 62 -17.07 2.96 -11.90
CA SER A 62 -16.76 3.65 -10.64
C SER A 62 -16.03 2.75 -9.65
N ILE A 63 -15.24 3.37 -8.77
CA ILE A 63 -14.54 2.69 -7.69
C ILE A 63 -15.34 2.91 -6.42
N TYR A 64 -15.80 1.83 -5.81
CA TYR A 64 -16.58 1.90 -4.58
C TYR A 64 -15.68 1.93 -3.37
N ASP A 65 -15.92 2.90 -2.49
CA ASP A 65 -15.17 3.07 -1.24
C ASP A 65 -15.53 2.02 -0.19
N TYR A 66 -15.10 0.79 -0.46
CA TYR A 66 -15.19 -0.32 0.49
C TYR A 66 -14.07 -0.27 1.53
N PHE A 67 -12.97 0.42 1.23
CA PHE A 67 -11.81 0.50 2.11
C PHE A 67 -11.30 1.93 2.23
N HIS A 68 -10.90 2.29 3.45
CA HIS A 68 -9.92 3.34 3.69
C HIS A 68 -8.53 2.70 3.75
N VAL A 69 -7.55 3.29 3.09
CA VAL A 69 -6.19 2.76 3.02
C VAL A 69 -5.20 3.82 3.48
N GLY A 70 -4.24 3.41 4.30
CA GLY A 70 -3.12 4.22 4.75
C GLY A 70 -1.81 3.50 4.57
N VAL A 71 -0.74 4.26 4.36
CA VAL A 71 0.63 3.75 4.36
C VAL A 71 1.44 4.63 5.30
N LEU A 72 1.98 4.02 6.34
CA LEU A 72 2.75 4.68 7.38
C LEU A 72 4.18 4.16 7.36
N GLY A 73 5.10 5.00 6.89
CA GLY A 73 6.54 4.72 6.91
C GLY A 73 7.14 5.04 8.28
N TYR A 74 8.03 4.19 8.77
CA TYR A 74 8.81 4.48 9.98
C TYR A 74 10.31 4.32 9.73
N SER A 75 11.06 5.34 10.14
CA SER A 75 12.51 5.46 9.95
C SER A 75 13.11 6.43 10.96
N GLU A 76 14.36 6.22 11.38
CA GLU A 76 15.06 7.08 12.35
C GLU A 76 14.24 7.23 13.66
N GLU A 77 13.73 8.44 13.93
CA GLU A 77 12.87 8.76 15.08
C GLU A 77 11.46 9.17 14.64
N SER A 78 11.12 9.00 13.36
CA SER A 78 9.88 9.52 12.80
C SER A 78 9.00 8.42 12.21
N CYS A 79 7.69 8.64 12.33
CA CYS A 79 6.67 7.81 11.75
C CYS A 79 5.68 8.73 11.03
N LYS A 80 5.52 8.58 9.71
CA LYS A 80 4.80 9.54 8.88
C LYS A 80 4.04 8.85 7.75
N PRO A 81 2.93 9.44 7.28
CA PRO A 81 2.28 8.98 6.06
C PRO A 81 3.26 8.98 4.89
N ALA A 82 3.29 7.88 4.14
CA ALA A 82 4.28 7.64 3.09
C ALA A 82 3.70 7.58 1.67
N LEU A 83 2.41 7.88 1.50
CA LEU A 83 1.84 8.11 0.18
C LEU A 83 2.44 9.38 -0.44
N GLY A 84 2.75 9.33 -1.72
CA GLY A 84 3.30 10.45 -2.48
C GLY A 84 2.26 11.33 -3.15
N GLY A 85 2.72 12.42 -3.78
CA GLY A 85 1.91 13.29 -4.64
C GLY A 85 0.78 13.98 -3.87
N ASP A 86 -0.40 14.06 -4.48
CA ASP A 86 -1.60 14.69 -3.90
C ASP A 86 -2.09 14.04 -2.60
N LEU A 87 -1.61 12.83 -2.30
CA LEU A 87 -1.97 12.08 -1.10
C LEU A 87 -0.94 12.24 0.02
N SER A 88 0.11 13.04 -0.20
CA SER A 88 1.16 13.27 0.78
C SER A 88 0.61 13.85 2.09
N GLY A 89 1.09 13.32 3.21
CA GLY A 89 0.66 13.72 4.55
C GLY A 89 -0.72 13.19 4.99
N ARG A 90 -1.44 12.46 4.14
CA ARG A 90 -2.74 11.87 4.48
C ARG A 90 -2.57 10.51 5.16
N SER A 91 -3.04 10.38 6.40
CA SER A 91 -2.92 9.12 7.16
C SER A 91 -3.81 7.99 6.64
N LEU A 92 -5.03 8.31 6.21
CA LEU A 92 -5.99 7.39 5.59
C LEU A 92 -6.69 8.12 4.43
N VAL A 93 -6.92 7.39 3.34
CA VAL A 93 -7.64 7.89 2.16
C VAL A 93 -8.64 6.84 1.68
N PRO A 94 -9.81 7.24 1.14
CA PRO A 94 -10.71 6.29 0.48
C PRO A 94 -10.03 5.63 -0.72
N ILE A 95 -10.31 4.35 -0.98
CA ILE A 95 -9.71 3.59 -2.08
C ILE A 95 -9.99 4.21 -3.46
N SER A 96 -11.12 4.90 -3.64
CA SER A 96 -11.42 5.64 -4.87
C SER A 96 -10.46 6.81 -5.07
N GLU A 97 -10.14 7.57 -4.01
CA GLU A 97 -9.18 8.67 -4.08
C GLU A 97 -7.77 8.13 -4.37
N LEU A 98 -7.39 7.04 -3.68
CA LEU A 98 -6.10 6.36 -3.89
C LEU A 98 -5.96 5.94 -5.35
N ALA A 99 -6.94 5.22 -5.89
CA ALA A 99 -6.90 4.69 -7.25
C ALA A 99 -6.84 5.77 -8.34
N ASN A 100 -7.46 6.94 -8.11
CA ASN A 100 -7.49 8.03 -9.07
C ASN A 100 -6.27 8.96 -8.99
N LYS A 101 -5.49 8.92 -7.90
CA LYS A 101 -4.35 9.81 -7.66
C LYS A 101 -3.05 9.02 -7.41
N PRO A 102 -2.56 8.23 -8.37
CA PRO A 102 -1.21 7.69 -8.27
C PRO A 102 -0.18 8.83 -8.34
N LEU A 103 0.93 8.67 -7.62
CA LEU A 103 2.08 9.58 -7.73
C LEU A 103 2.59 9.63 -9.17
N ARG A 104 2.68 8.46 -9.82
CA ARG A 104 3.02 8.33 -11.24
C ARG A 104 2.53 6.99 -11.79
N ILE A 105 2.46 6.88 -13.12
CA ILE A 105 2.24 5.62 -13.83
C ILE A 105 3.52 5.29 -14.59
N GLU A 106 4.14 4.16 -14.25
CA GLU A 106 5.30 3.63 -14.94
C GLU A 106 4.88 2.66 -16.05
N GLU A 107 5.71 2.51 -17.08
CA GLU A 107 5.60 1.43 -18.06
C GLU A 107 6.64 0.36 -17.73
N ARG A 108 6.17 -0.87 -17.47
CA ARG A 108 7.05 -2.00 -17.14
C ARG A 108 6.90 -3.08 -18.20
N VAL A 109 8.02 -3.58 -18.69
CA VAL A 109 8.02 -4.73 -19.60
C VAL A 109 7.86 -6.00 -18.78
N LYS A 110 6.79 -6.74 -19.04
CA LYS A 110 6.52 -8.04 -18.44
C LYS A 110 6.60 -9.11 -19.53
N LYS A 111 7.52 -10.05 -19.34
CA LYS A 111 7.60 -11.28 -20.11
C LYS A 111 6.35 -12.11 -19.86
N SER A 112 5.57 -12.35 -20.90
CA SER A 112 4.35 -13.17 -20.86
C SER A 112 4.47 -14.30 -21.87
N ASP A 113 3.87 -15.44 -21.55
CA ASP A 113 3.83 -16.61 -22.44
C ASP A 113 2.98 -16.26 -23.67
N ASP A 114 3.49 -16.56 -24.86
CA ASP A 114 2.79 -16.32 -26.13
C ASP A 114 1.74 -17.41 -26.44
N GLY A 115 1.60 -18.42 -25.58
CA GLY A 115 0.65 -19.53 -25.73
C GLY A 115 1.09 -20.57 -26.77
N ALA A 116 2.24 -20.36 -27.42
CA ALA A 116 2.89 -21.29 -28.34
C ALA A 116 4.25 -21.79 -27.80
N GLY A 117 4.58 -21.49 -26.55
CA GLY A 117 5.82 -21.89 -25.88
C GLY A 117 6.97 -20.89 -26.01
N GLY A 118 6.71 -19.70 -26.53
CA GLY A 118 7.63 -18.57 -26.57
C GLY A 118 7.31 -17.52 -25.51
N VAL A 119 8.22 -16.56 -25.36
CA VAL A 119 8.10 -15.46 -24.40
C VAL A 119 7.98 -14.15 -25.17
N MET A 120 6.88 -13.43 -24.98
CA MET A 120 6.65 -12.12 -25.57
C MET A 120 6.75 -11.03 -24.52
N ASP A 121 7.43 -9.94 -24.86
CA ASP A 121 7.52 -8.75 -24.03
C ASP A 121 6.23 -7.94 -24.15
N GLN A 122 5.50 -7.80 -23.05
CA GLN A 122 4.29 -6.98 -22.96
C GLN A 122 4.55 -5.76 -22.07
N THR A 123 4.38 -4.57 -22.62
CA THR A 123 4.40 -3.34 -21.81
C THR A 123 3.11 -3.21 -21.02
N VAL A 124 3.22 -3.13 -19.69
CA VAL A 124 2.09 -2.96 -18.77
C VAL A 124 2.22 -1.65 -18.00
N LYS A 125 1.08 -0.99 -17.75
CA LYS A 125 1.01 0.19 -16.88
C LYS A 125 1.12 -0.25 -15.43
N PHE A 126 1.98 0.42 -14.68
CA PHE A 126 2.26 0.16 -13.28
C PHE A 126 2.08 1.44 -12.47
N PRO A 127 0.90 1.67 -11.88
CA PRO A 127 0.69 2.82 -11.01
C PRO A 127 1.52 2.71 -9.72
N VAL A 128 2.09 3.83 -9.30
CA VAL A 128 2.93 3.98 -8.12
C VAL A 128 2.32 5.02 -7.20
N TRP A 129 2.23 4.71 -5.91
CA TRP A 129 1.77 5.58 -4.83
C TRP A 129 2.83 5.77 -3.75
N PHE A 130 3.80 4.85 -3.66
CA PHE A 130 4.85 4.81 -2.65
C PHE A 130 6.20 4.57 -3.33
N ASP A 131 7.18 5.40 -2.98
CA ASP A 131 8.57 5.25 -3.42
C ASP A 131 9.41 4.49 -2.39
N PRO A 132 10.41 3.71 -2.83
CA PRO A 132 11.33 3.07 -1.91
C PRO A 132 12.08 4.14 -1.10
N TYR A 133 12.18 3.91 0.20
CA TYR A 133 12.92 4.78 1.11
C TYR A 133 13.57 3.93 2.20
N SER A 134 14.82 4.26 2.53
CA SER A 134 15.65 3.54 3.49
C SER A 134 16.60 4.52 4.16
N LYS A 135 16.41 4.75 5.46
CA LYS A 135 17.29 5.61 6.25
C LYS A 135 17.17 5.34 7.75
N GLY A 136 18.31 5.28 8.44
CA GLY A 136 18.40 5.26 9.90
C GLY A 136 17.68 4.10 10.60
N GLY A 137 17.17 4.34 11.81
CA GLY A 137 16.67 3.31 12.72
C GLY A 137 15.26 2.78 12.46
N THR A 138 14.85 1.79 13.27
CA THR A 138 13.54 1.10 13.23
C THR A 138 12.66 1.45 14.46
N PRO A 139 12.01 2.63 14.51
CA PRO A 139 11.20 3.02 15.68
C PRO A 139 9.82 2.32 15.70
N MET A 140 9.81 0.98 15.72
CA MET A 140 8.59 0.15 15.61
C MET A 140 7.56 0.44 16.72
N CYS A 141 8.02 0.69 17.96
CA CYS A 141 7.12 1.09 19.04
C CYS A 141 6.42 2.43 18.77
N ALA A 142 7.08 3.37 18.11
CA ALA A 142 6.46 4.63 17.70
C ALA A 142 5.46 4.38 16.57
N ALA A 143 5.79 3.52 15.61
CA ALA A 143 4.90 3.14 14.52
C ALA A 143 3.60 2.51 15.02
N LEU A 144 3.69 1.56 15.96
CA LEU A 144 2.51 0.93 16.56
C LEU A 144 1.65 1.92 17.36
N LYS A 145 2.28 2.85 18.09
CA LYS A 145 1.54 3.92 18.80
C LYS A 145 0.78 4.82 17.82
N GLU A 146 1.40 5.18 16.71
CA GLU A 146 0.77 6.04 15.70
C GLU A 146 -0.34 5.28 14.94
N ALA A 147 -0.11 4.03 14.57
CA ALA A 147 -1.17 3.16 14.04
C ALA A 147 -2.35 3.04 14.99
N THR A 148 -2.10 2.90 16.30
CA THR A 148 -3.17 2.82 17.30
C THR A 148 -4.01 4.10 17.31
N LYS A 149 -3.40 5.28 17.25
CA LYS A 149 -4.14 6.55 17.16
C LYS A 149 -4.99 6.63 15.90
N ILE A 150 -4.39 6.33 14.74
CA ILE A 150 -5.08 6.39 13.44
C ILE A 150 -6.28 5.44 13.42
N THR A 151 -6.07 4.19 13.82
CA THR A 151 -7.13 3.17 13.85
C THR A 151 -8.19 3.46 14.91
N GLN A 152 -7.82 4.00 16.07
CA GLN A 152 -8.78 4.41 17.10
C GLN A 152 -9.68 5.54 16.62
N THR A 153 -9.12 6.59 15.99
CA THR A 153 -9.91 7.66 15.38
C THR A 153 -10.83 7.09 14.31
N TRP A 154 -10.32 6.23 13.42
CA TRP A 154 -11.12 5.63 12.38
C TRP A 154 -12.29 4.80 12.92
N CYS A 155 -12.07 4.00 13.97
CA CYS A 155 -13.11 3.21 14.63
C CYS A 155 -14.19 4.09 15.30
N GLN A 156 -13.83 5.28 15.80
CA GLN A 156 -14.79 6.24 16.35
C GLN A 156 -15.67 6.84 15.25
N GLU A 157 -15.08 7.12 14.08
CA GLU A 157 -15.80 7.63 12.91
C GLU A 157 -16.64 6.55 12.21
N HIS A 158 -16.22 5.29 12.29
CA HIS A 158 -16.85 4.14 11.62
C HIS A 158 -17.20 3.03 12.64
N PRO A 159 -18.14 3.27 13.57
CA PRO A 159 -18.44 2.34 14.66
C PRO A 159 -18.97 0.97 14.18
N ASN A 160 -19.56 0.92 12.98
CA ASN A 160 -20.05 -0.31 12.35
C ASN A 160 -19.12 -0.82 11.23
N GLY A 161 -17.97 -0.18 11.04
CA GLY A 161 -16.98 -0.58 10.03
C GLY A 161 -16.33 -1.91 10.36
N PHE A 162 -15.84 -2.59 9.32
CA PHE A 162 -15.04 -3.81 9.51
C PHE A 162 -13.74 -3.47 10.26
N PRO A 163 -13.30 -4.28 11.24
CA PRO A 163 -12.13 -3.98 12.06
C PRO A 163 -10.89 -3.63 11.21
N PRO A 164 -10.11 -2.60 11.58
CA PRO A 164 -8.90 -2.26 10.86
C PRO A 164 -7.92 -3.43 10.78
N ILE A 165 -7.31 -3.59 9.61
CA ILE A 165 -6.23 -4.53 9.35
C ILE A 165 -4.95 -3.69 9.27
N VAL A 166 -3.99 -3.98 10.16
CA VAL A 166 -2.68 -3.31 10.26
C VAL A 166 -1.58 -4.30 9.92
#